data_AF-A0AAW5BQW2-F1
#
_entry.id   AF-A0AAW5BQW2-F1
#
_cell.length_a   1.000
_cell.length_b   1.000
_cell.length_c   1.000
_cell.angle_alpha   90.00
_cell.angle_beta   90.00
_cell.angle_gamma   90.00
#
_symmetry.space_group_name_H-M   'P 1'
#
loop_
_entity.id
_entity.type
_entity.pdbx_description
1 polymer ?
#
loop_
_entity_poly.entity_id
_entity_poly.type
_entity_poly.pdbx_seq_one_letter_code
_entity_poly.pdbx_strand_id
1 'polypeptide(L)' 'MNLCSCESNVPASKCGCGKELPAPGPGVQLAIATVPMQPWETPYEPAKALKQGTIFPCLDLPFFLVGGEKHV' A
#
# COMPACT_ATOMS: atom_id res chain seq x y z
N MET A 1 2.10 -12.71 -2.70
CA MET A 1 2.43 -12.31 -4.08
C MET A 1 2.30 -13.53 -4.97
N ASN A 2 1.50 -13.42 -6.02
CA ASN A 2 1.16 -14.46 -6.99
C ASN A 2 2.25 -14.60 -8.06
N LEU A 3 3.17 -15.55 -7.91
CA LEU A 3 4.11 -15.93 -8.98
C LEU A 3 3.60 -17.22 -9.66
N CYS A 4 3.05 -17.18 -10.89
CA CYS A 4 3.33 -18.32 -11.79
C CYS A 4 4.78 -18.14 -12.23
N SER A 5 5.55 -19.20 -12.05
CA SER A 5 6.86 -19.39 -12.64
C SER A 5 6.70 -19.88 -14.09
N CYS A 6 6.25 -19.03 -15.02
CA CYS A 6 6.37 -19.34 -16.45
C CYS A 6 7.75 -18.87 -16.91
N GLU A 7 8.58 -19.76 -17.47
CA GLU A 7 9.89 -19.39 -18.03
C GLU A 7 9.75 -18.30 -19.11
N SER A 8 10.70 -17.36 -19.11
CA SER A 8 10.59 -16.00 -19.67
C SER A 8 10.41 -15.86 -21.18
N ASN A 9 10.19 -16.94 -21.92
CA ASN A 9 10.10 -16.94 -23.40
C ASN A 9 8.81 -17.56 -23.96
N VAL A 10 7.78 -17.77 -23.14
CA VAL A 10 6.52 -18.35 -23.59
C VAL A 10 5.44 -17.26 -23.69
N PRO A 11 4.83 -17.04 -24.87
CA PRO A 11 3.67 -16.18 -25.01
C PRO A 11 2.56 -16.66 -24.06
N ALA A 12 1.87 -15.74 -23.38
CA ALA A 12 0.87 -16.04 -22.36
C ALA A 12 -0.20 -17.07 -22.81
N SER A 13 -0.44 -17.19 -24.12
CA SER A 13 -1.34 -18.17 -24.74
C SER A 13 -0.88 -19.63 -24.69
N LYS A 14 0.40 -19.90 -24.37
CA LYS A 14 1.00 -21.24 -24.32
C LYS A 14 1.40 -21.70 -22.91
N CYS A 15 1.45 -20.81 -21.91
CA CYS A 15 1.68 -21.24 -20.54
C CYS A 15 0.42 -21.97 -20.05
N GLY A 16 0.56 -23.23 -19.66
CA GLY A 16 -0.52 -24.07 -19.14
C GLY A 16 -1.15 -23.59 -17.83
N CYS A 17 -0.85 -22.36 -17.37
CA CYS A 17 -1.63 -21.63 -16.37
C CYS A 17 -3.00 -21.23 -16.99
N GLY A 18 -3.76 -22.22 -17.45
CA GLY A 18 -5.14 -22.06 -17.90
C GLY A 18 -6.04 -21.89 -16.68
N LYS A 19 -6.56 -20.68 -16.53
CA LYS A 19 -7.59 -20.23 -15.56
C LYS A 19 -7.13 -19.69 -14.21
N GLU A 20 -5.87 -19.85 -13.82
CA GLU A 20 -5.38 -19.25 -12.57
C GLU A 20 -4.04 -18.56 -12.75
N LEU A 21 -4.08 -17.38 -13.37
CA LEU A 21 -3.05 -16.38 -13.16
C LEU A 21 -3.72 -15.02 -12.98
N PRO A 22 -3.54 -14.34 -11.83
CA PRO A 22 -4.01 -12.96 -11.64
C PRO A 22 -3.04 -11.99 -12.32
N ALA A 23 -2.73 -12.26 -13.59
CA ALA A 23 -2.09 -11.28 -14.45
C ALA A 23 -3.20 -10.34 -14.93
N PRO A 24 -3.08 -9.02 -14.75
CA PRO A 24 -3.99 -8.06 -15.34
C PRO A 24 -4.06 -8.34 -16.85
N GLY A 25 -5.18 -8.87 -17.33
CA GLY A 25 -5.42 -8.99 -18.78
C GLY A 25 -5.45 -7.60 -19.42
N PRO A 26 -5.42 -7.51 -20.76
CA PRO A 26 -5.56 -6.23 -21.46
C PRO A 26 -6.84 -5.52 -20.97
N GLY A 27 -6.70 -4.39 -20.28
CA GLY A 27 -7.81 -3.63 -19.69
C GLY A 27 -7.94 -3.68 -18.16
N VAL A 28 -7.10 -4.43 -17.44
CA VAL A 28 -7.08 -4.41 -15.97
C VAL A 28 -6.07 -3.35 -15.49
N GLN A 29 -6.55 -2.23 -14.95
CA GLN A 29 -5.69 -1.29 -14.23
C GLN A 29 -5.22 -1.93 -12.91
N LEU A 30 -3.90 -2.02 -12.74
CA LEU A 30 -3.30 -2.21 -11.42
C LEU A 30 -3.79 -1.07 -10.51
N ALA A 31 -4.08 -1.39 -9.25
CA ALA A 31 -4.65 -0.44 -8.29
C ALA A 31 -3.90 0.90 -8.30
N ILE A 32 -4.67 1.99 -8.27
CA ILE A 32 -4.12 3.35 -8.18
C ILE A 32 -3.88 3.65 -6.70
N ALA A 33 -2.63 3.86 -6.32
CA ALA A 33 -2.26 4.35 -5.01
C ALA A 33 -1.76 5.79 -5.13
N THR A 34 -2.29 6.68 -4.31
CA THR A 34 -1.82 8.07 -4.22
C THR A 34 -1.24 8.28 -2.84
N VAL A 35 0.03 8.65 -2.77
CA VAL A 35 0.68 9.06 -1.51
C VAL A 35 0.63 10.59 -1.45
N PRO A 36 -0.04 11.19 -0.45
CA PRO A 36 -0.04 12.63 -0.30
C PRO A 36 1.37 13.13 0.03
N MET A 37 1.73 14.31 -0.48
CA MET A 37 2.98 14.96 -0.12
C MET A 37 2.92 15.38 1.35
N GLN A 38 3.80 14.81 2.16
CA GLN A 38 3.91 15.15 3.57
C GLN A 38 4.89 16.31 3.76
N PRO A 39 4.47 17.43 4.38
CA PRO A 39 5.37 18.53 4.68
C PRO A 39 6.40 18.12 5.73
N TRP A 40 7.58 18.76 5.67
CA TRP A 40 8.60 18.57 6.69
C TRP A 40 8.29 19.41 7.93
N GLU A 41 8.40 18.80 9.11
CA GLU A 41 8.32 19.45 10.41
C GLU A 41 9.41 18.91 11.34
N THR A 42 9.58 19.52 12.51
CA THR A 42 10.59 19.08 13.49
C THR A 42 10.26 17.66 13.98
N PRO A 43 11.15 16.67 13.73
CA PRO A 43 10.96 15.29 14.16
C PRO A 43 10.88 15.15 15.68
N TYR A 44 10.16 14.12 16.14
CA TYR A 44 10.32 13.66 17.53
C TYR A 44 11.71 13.09 17.81
N GLU A 45 12.07 13.11 19.09
CA GLU A 45 13.24 12.40 19.59
C GLU A 45 13.08 10.88 19.32
N PRO A 46 14.15 10.15 18.95
CA PRO A 46 14.08 8.76 18.53
C PRO A 46 13.33 7.82 19.48
N ALA A 47 13.55 7.91 20.79
CA ALA A 47 12.86 7.05 21.75
C ALA A 47 11.35 7.35 21.83
N LYS A 48 10.94 8.61 21.66
CA LYS A 48 9.53 8.97 21.56
C LYS A 48 8.90 8.50 20.24
N ALA A 49 9.58 8.69 19.12
CA ALA A 49 9.09 8.28 17.80
C ALA A 49 8.84 6.76 17.72
N LEU A 50 9.75 5.96 18.29
CA LEU A 50 9.60 4.50 18.37
C LEU A 50 8.39 4.07 19.21
N LYS A 51 8.05 4.82 20.26
CA LYS A 51 6.88 4.53 21.11
C LYS A 51 5.56 4.84 20.41
N GLN A 52 5.50 5.93 19.63
CA GLN A 52 4.27 6.31 18.91
C GLN A 52 4.10 5.59 17.56
N GLY A 53 5.19 5.13 16.96
CA GLY A 53 5.16 4.55 15.62
C GLY A 53 5.12 5.60 14.49
N THR A 54 5.30 6.88 14.82
CA THR A 54 5.49 7.98 13.86
C THR A 54 6.61 8.90 14.33
N ILE A 55 7.39 9.41 13.37
CA ILE A 55 8.42 10.42 13.62
C ILE A 55 7.87 11.85 13.57
N PHE A 56 6.74 12.05 12.88
CA PHE A 56 6.14 13.35 12.65
C PHE A 56 4.95 13.57 13.62
N PRO A 57 5.04 14.58 14.51
CA PRO A 57 3.95 14.96 15.41
C PRO A 57 2.58 15.09 14.74
N CYS A 58 2.51 15.64 13.53
CA CYS A 58 1.25 15.88 12.82
C CYS A 58 0.49 14.60 12.44
N LEU A 59 1.19 13.45 12.44
CA LEU A 59 0.60 12.13 12.16
C LEU A 59 0.19 11.38 13.43
N ASP A 60 0.54 11.89 14.62
CA ASP A 60 0.18 11.30 15.91
C ASP A 60 -1.27 11.67 16.27
N LEU A 61 -2.21 11.14 15.48
CA LEU A 61 -3.64 11.39 15.61
C LEU A 61 -4.31 10.30 16.46
N PRO A 62 -5.31 10.64 17.28
CA PRO A 62 -6.02 9.66 18.08
C PRO A 62 -6.70 8.61 17.18
N PHE A 63 -6.57 7.34 17.56
CA PHE A 63 -7.32 6.27 16.91
C PHE A 63 -8.80 6.39 17.27
N PHE A 64 -9.61 6.87 16.33
CA PHE A 64 -11.06 6.82 16.47
C PHE A 64 -11.53 5.38 16.23
N LEU A 65 -11.81 4.64 17.30
CA LEU A 65 -12.40 3.29 17.26
C LEU A 65 -13.77 3.28 16.55
N VAL A 66 -14.44 4.42 16.51
CA VAL A 66 -15.71 4.65 15.79
C VAL A 66 -15.44 5.81 14.82
N GLY A 67 -15.21 5.52 13.55
CA GLY A 67 -14.99 6.56 12.55
C GLY A 67 -16.26 7.39 12.32
N GLY A 68 -16.14 8.73 12.35
CA GLY A 68 -17.11 9.64 11.72
C GLY A 68 -17.87 10.63 12.60
N GLU A 69 -17.62 10.71 13.91
CA GLU A 69 -18.28 11.72 14.74
C GLU A 69 -17.59 13.09 14.59
N LYS A 70 -18.40 14.10 14.26
CA LYS A 70 -17.94 15.48 14.10
C LYS A 70 -17.50 16.02 15.46
N HIS A 71 -16.26 16.46 15.57
CA HIS A 71 -15.83 17.33 16.66
C HIS A 71 -16.65 18.64 16.57
N VAL A 72 -17.57 18.83 17.53
CA VAL A 72 -18.27 20.10 17.79
C VAL A 72 -17.42 20.93 18.74
#